data_AF-A0A261D9S3-F1
#
_entry.id   AF-A0A261D9S3-F1
#
_cell.length_a   1.000
_cell.length_b   1.000
_cell.length_c   1.000
_cell.angle_alpha   90.00
_cell.angle_beta   90.00
_cell.angle_gamma   90.00
#
_symmetry.space_group_name_H-M   'P 1'
#
loop_
_entity.id
_entity.type
_entity.pdbx_description
1 polymer ?
#
loop_
_entity_poly.entity_id
_entity_poly.type
_entity_poly.pdbx_seq_one_letter_code
_entity_poly.pdbx_strand_id
1 'polypeptide(L)'
;MVCKEVLLGWNKKPFKYGGKYFLFRGLITCATTGKIVTSEIHSKTYSNGKVDQWVYLAAWDPKNPNKKIYVREDEVLAKIEEIFKKIGIRTQSY
;
A
#
# COMPACT_ATOMS: atom_id res chain seq x y z
N MET A 1 30.43 29.49 3.70
CA MET A 1 29.29 29.39 4.63
C MET A 1 28.11 28.81 3.83
N VAL A 2 27.90 27.50 3.89
CA VAL A 2 26.90 26.82 3.04
C VAL A 2 25.56 26.77 3.76
N CYS A 3 24.51 27.24 3.10
CA CYS A 3 23.15 27.35 3.60
C CYS A 3 22.55 25.96 3.93
N LYS A 4 22.62 25.58 5.22
CA LYS A 4 22.13 24.28 5.73
C LYS A 4 20.61 24.12 5.60
N GLU A 5 19.86 25.22 5.50
CA GLU A 5 18.39 25.21 5.40
C GLU A 5 17.89 24.61 4.08
N VAL A 6 18.62 24.81 2.98
CA VAL A 6 18.29 24.17 1.70
C VAL A 6 18.53 22.65 1.77
N LEU A 7 19.63 22.23 2.42
CA LEU A 7 19.97 20.81 2.61
C LEU A 7 18.92 20.09 3.48
N LEU A 8 18.41 20.77 4.52
CA LEU A 8 17.42 20.23 5.45
C LEU A 8 15.97 20.32 4.92
N GLY A 9 15.77 20.76 3.68
CA GLY A 9 14.46 20.78 3.04
C GLY A 9 13.56 21.90 3.56
N TRP A 10 13.99 23.16 3.38
CA TRP A 10 13.19 24.35 3.64
C TRP A 10 11.75 24.17 3.11
N ASN A 11 10.77 24.29 4.01
CA ASN A 11 9.32 24.19 3.73
C ASN A 11 8.82 22.81 3.30
N LYS A 12 9.64 21.75 3.33
CA LYS A 12 9.14 20.39 3.16
C LYS A 12 8.53 19.90 4.46
N LYS A 13 7.25 19.52 4.41
CA LYS A 13 6.59 18.83 5.52
C LYS A 13 7.40 17.56 5.84
N PRO A 14 7.87 17.36 7.09
CA PRO A 14 8.68 16.20 7.44
C PRO A 14 7.91 14.92 7.10
N PHE A 15 8.52 14.05 6.31
CA PHE A 15 7.93 12.77 5.95
C PHE A 15 7.91 11.90 7.21
N LYS A 16 6.72 11.74 7.81
CA LYS A 16 6.52 10.82 8.94
C LYS A 16 6.60 9.38 8.45
N TYR A 17 7.81 8.81 8.42
CA TYR A 17 8.05 7.36 8.40
C TYR A 17 7.54 6.81 9.74
N GLY A 18 6.39 6.15 9.77
CA GLY A 18 5.93 5.43 10.99
C GLY A 18 4.53 5.74 11.52
N GLY A 19 3.69 6.46 10.79
CA GLY A 19 2.34 6.80 11.30
C GLY A 19 1.27 5.70 11.19
N LYS A 20 1.37 4.77 10.24
CA LYS A 20 0.35 3.72 9.95
C LYS A 20 1.04 2.52 9.31
N TYR A 21 0.74 1.31 9.80
CA TYR A 21 1.27 0.03 9.28
C TYR A 21 0.64 -0.28 7.91
N PHE A 22 1.10 0.40 6.87
CA PHE A 22 0.73 0.11 5.49
C PHE A 22 1.82 -0.78 4.89
N LEU A 23 1.54 -2.07 4.74
CA LEU A 23 2.54 -3.06 4.33
C LEU A 23 3.08 -2.78 2.94
N PHE A 24 2.22 -2.37 2.00
CA PHE A 24 2.62 -2.18 0.60
C PHE A 24 2.89 -0.72 0.21
N ARG A 25 3.04 0.17 1.19
CA ARG A 25 3.25 1.60 0.92
C ARG A 25 4.51 1.83 0.09
N GLY A 26 4.32 2.34 -1.13
CA GLY A 26 5.42 2.65 -2.04
C GLY A 26 6.08 1.44 -2.69
N LEU A 27 5.58 0.22 -2.45
CA LEU A 27 6.11 -1.01 -3.03
C LEU A 27 5.38 -1.42 -4.31
N ILE A 28 4.08 -1.16 -4.38
CA ILE A 28 3.23 -1.65 -5.47
C ILE A 28 2.75 -0.52 -6.39
N THR A 29 2.70 -0.81 -7.69
CA THR A 29 2.21 0.08 -8.74
C THR A 29 0.98 -0.50 -9.41
N CYS A 30 0.07 0.36 -9.86
CA CYS A 30 -1.11 -0.04 -10.61
C CYS A 30 -0.69 -0.51 -12.01
N ALA A 31 -0.98 -1.77 -12.35
CA ALA A 31 -0.66 -2.33 -13.67
C ALA A 31 -1.32 -1.54 -14.84
N THR A 32 -2.52 -0.97 -14.61
CA THR A 32 -3.25 -0.19 -15.62
C THR A 32 -2.57 1.14 -15.96
N THR A 33 -2.05 1.85 -14.96
CA THR A 33 -1.61 3.26 -15.12
C THR A 33 -0.13 3.49 -14.82
N GLY A 34 0.57 2.50 -14.26
CA GLY A 34 1.94 2.62 -13.76
C GLY A 34 2.10 3.47 -12.50
N LYS A 35 1.02 4.09 -12.01
CA LYS A 35 1.06 4.97 -10.82
C LYS A 35 1.26 4.15 -9.55
N ILE A 36 1.99 4.71 -8.58
CA ILE A 36 2.13 4.13 -7.24
C ILE A 36 0.76 4.05 -6.57
N VAL A 37 0.43 2.88 -6.03
CA VAL A 37 -0.81 2.66 -5.29
C VAL A 37 -0.69 3.30 -3.91
N THR A 38 -1.76 3.95 -3.47
CA THR A 38 -1.81 4.59 -2.15
C THR A 38 -2.57 3.70 -1.18
N SER A 39 -2.00 3.47 0.01
CA SER A 39 -2.69 2.78 1.10
C SER A 39 -3.53 3.78 1.91
N GLU A 40 -4.79 3.45 2.15
CA GLU A 40 -5.78 4.28 2.84
C GLU A 40 -6.48 3.45 3.94
N ILE A 41 -6.89 4.08 5.05
CA ILE A 41 -7.66 3.41 6.11
C ILE A 41 -9.13 3.79 5.95
N HIS A 42 -10.00 2.80 5.83
CA HIS A 42 -11.44 3.02 5.85
C HIS A 42 -12.00 2.49 7.16
N SER A 43 -12.71 3.35 7.89
CA SER A 43 -13.40 3.01 9.13
C SER A 43 -14.90 2.90 8.88
N LYS A 44 -15.54 1.88 9.44
CA LYS A 44 -16.99 1.74 9.45
C LYS A 44 -17.50 1.68 10.88
N THR A 45 -18.40 2.60 11.21
CA THR A 45 -19.14 2.58 12.47
C THR A 45 -20.45 1.83 12.24
N TYR A 46 -20.69 0.80 13.05
CA TYR A 46 -21.91 0.01 13.03
C TYR A 46 -22.96 0.63 13.96
N SER A 47 -24.23 0.30 13.73
CA SER A 47 -25.35 0.81 14.53
C SER A 47 -25.28 0.44 16.02
N ASN A 48 -24.46 -0.56 16.39
CA ASN A 48 -24.19 -0.97 17.77
C ASN A 48 -23.02 -0.20 18.43
N GLY A 49 -22.48 0.84 17.77
CA GLY A 49 -21.37 1.64 18.28
C GLY A 49 -19.98 1.03 18.05
N LYS A 50 -19.87 -0.17 17.47
CA LYS A 50 -18.57 -0.77 17.12
C LYS A 50 -17.95 -0.03 15.93
N VAL A 51 -16.65 0.23 15.99
CA VAL A 51 -15.87 0.79 14.87
C VAL A 51 -14.87 -0.26 14.42
N ASP A 52 -14.99 -0.70 13.19
CA ASP A 52 -13.96 -1.54 12.55
C ASP A 52 -13.19 -0.70 11.53
N GLN A 53 -11.89 -0.99 11.39
CA GLN A 53 -10.99 -0.31 10.48
C GLN A 53 -10.29 -1.34 9.61
N TRP A 54 -10.22 -1.04 8.31
CA TRP A 54 -9.47 -1.86 7.36
C TRP A 54 -8.56 -0.99 6.50
N VAL A 55 -7.46 -1.58 6.08
CA VAL A 55 -6.54 -0.97 5.13
C VAL A 55 -6.95 -1.37 3.71
N TYR A 56 -7.05 -0.36 2.86
CA TYR A 56 -7.34 -0.49 1.43
C TYR A 56 -6.18 0.06 0.60
N LEU A 57 -6.04 -0.50 -0.59
CA LEU A 57 -5.12 -0.11 -1.63
C LEU A 57 -5.92 0.56 -2.74
N ALA A 58 -5.67 1.85 -2.96
CA ALA A 58 -6.31 2.66 -3.98
C ALA A 58 -5.57 2.54 -5.31
N ALA A 59 -6.19 1.85 -6.25
CA ALA A 59 -5.70 1.66 -7.62
C ALA A 59 -6.70 2.26 -8.63
N TRP A 60 -6.44 2.07 -9.93
CA TRP A 60 -7.27 2.58 -11.02
C TRP A 60 -7.89 1.44 -11.81
N ASP A 61 -9.17 1.61 -12.17
CA ASP A 61 -9.94 0.60 -12.91
C ASP A 61 -9.34 0.36 -14.30
N PRO A 62 -9.15 -0.90 -14.72
CA PRO A 62 -8.63 -1.23 -16.05
C PRO A 62 -9.54 -0.80 -17.20
N LYS A 63 -10.87 -0.79 -17.00
CA LYS A 63 -11.85 -0.37 -18.01
C LYS A 63 -12.00 1.15 -18.07
N ASN A 64 -11.81 1.82 -16.93
CA ASN A 64 -11.85 3.27 -16.84
C ASN A 64 -10.70 3.80 -15.96
N PRO A 65 -9.56 4.14 -16.57
CA PRO A 65 -8.36 4.59 -15.85
C PRO A 65 -8.54 5.85 -14.99
N ASN A 66 -9.66 6.58 -15.14
CA ASN A 66 -9.97 7.75 -14.31
C ASN A 66 -10.74 7.40 -13.03
N LYS A 67 -11.26 6.18 -12.91
CA LYS A 67 -12.01 5.71 -11.74
C LYS A 67 -11.07 4.98 -10.77
N LYS A 68 -11.11 5.40 -9.50
CA LYS A 68 -10.41 4.69 -8.42
C LYS A 68 -11.17 3.44 -7.99
N ILE A 69 -10.43 2.37 -7.75
CA ILE A 69 -10.92 1.13 -7.14
C ILE A 69 -10.15 0.89 -5.85
N TYR A 70 -10.81 0.28 -4.88
CA TYR A 70 -10.22 -0.03 -3.57
C TYR A 70 -10.21 -1.54 -3.38
N VAL A 71 -9.03 -2.07 -3.11
CA VAL A 71 -8.82 -3.50 -2.82
C VAL A 71 -8.32 -3.62 -1.38
N ARG A 72 -8.79 -4.60 -0.61
CA ARG A 72 -8.29 -4.78 0.76
C ARG A 72 -6.81 -5.18 0.76
N GLU A 73 -6.03 -4.60 1.65
CA GLU A 73 -4.61 -4.93 1.78
C GLU A 73 -4.41 -6.42 2.13
N ASP A 74 -5.27 -6.96 2.99
CA ASP A 74 -5.24 -8.37 3.42
C ASP A 74 -5.46 -9.36 2.26
N GLU A 75 -6.30 -9.02 1.28
CA GLU A 75 -6.54 -9.86 0.11
C GLU A 75 -5.32 -9.94 -0.80
N VAL A 76 -4.56 -8.86 -0.89
CA VAL A 76 -3.31 -8.82 -1.66
C VAL A 76 -2.21 -9.58 -0.91
N LEU A 77 -2.14 -9.43 0.41
CA LEU A 77 -1.20 -10.17 1.25
C LEU A 77 -1.41 -11.68 1.13
N ALA A 78 -2.65 -12.17 1.21
CA ALA A 78 -2.96 -13.59 1.09
C ALA A 78 -2.49 -14.18 -0.26
N LYS A 79 -2.67 -13.44 -1.37
CA LYS A 79 -2.19 -13.85 -2.69
C LYS A 79 -0.66 -13.91 -2.75
N ILE A 80 0.01 -12.93 -2.16
CA ILE A 80 1.47 -12.87 -2.10
C ILE A 80 2.02 -14.05 -1.27
N GLU A 81 1.41 -14.37 -0.14
CA GLU A 81 1.79 -15.54 0.67
C GLU A 81 1.64 -16.85 -0.12
N GLU A 82 0.56 -17.00 -0.90
CA GLU A 82 0.37 -18.17 -1.76
C GLU A 82 1.47 -18.28 -2.82
N ILE A 83 1.85 -17.15 -3.44
CA ILE A 83 2.93 -17.10 -4.42
C ILE A 83 4.27 -17.45 -3.75
N PHE A 84 4.58 -16.87 -2.60
CA PHE A 84 5.81 -17.17 -1.88
C PHE A 84 5.91 -18.64 -1.45
N LYS A 85 4.80 -19.28 -1.07
CA LYS A 85 4.77 -20.73 -0.79
C LYS A 85 5.14 -21.60 -2.01
N LYS A 86 4.90 -21.10 -3.22
CA LYS A 86 5.23 -21.81 -4.48
C LYS A 86 6.68 -21.53 -4.92
N ILE A 87 7.28 -20.44 -4.45
CA ILE A 87 8.66 -20.06 -4.77
C ILE A 87 9.60 -20.83 -3.83
N GLY A 88 10.15 -21.94 -4.34
CA GLY A 88 11.18 -22.70 -3.65
C GLY A 88 11.70 -23.82 -4.54
N ILE A 89 13.01 -24.04 -4.54
CA ILE A 89 13.62 -25.20 -5.22
C ILE A 89 13.27 -26.42 -4.38
N ARG A 90 12.35 -27.24 -4.87
CA ARG A 90 12.16 -28.59 -4.37
C ARG A 90 13.29 -29.42 -4.94
N THR A 91 14.46 -29.43 -4.29
CA THR A 91 15.46 -30.45 -4.61
C THR A 91 14.80 -31.80 -4.41
N GLN A 92 14.47 -32.46 -5.51
CA GLN A 92 14.19 -33.88 -5.52
C GLN A 92 15.56 -34.53 -5.31
N SER A 93 15.86 -34.95 -4.08
CA SER A 93 17.07 -35.71 -3.79
C SER A 93 17.03 -37.00 -4.62
N TYR A 94 18.04 -37.14 -5.48
CA TYR A 94 18.38 -38.35 -6.22
C TYR A 94 18.70 -39.51 -5.28
#